data_AF-A0A534D639-F1
#
_entry.id   AF-A0A534D639-F1
#
_cell.length_a   1.000
_cell.length_b   1.000
_cell.length_c   1.000
_cell.angle_alpha   90.00
_cell.angle_beta   90.00
_cell.angle_gamma   90.00
#
_symmetry.space_group_name_H-M   'P 1'
#
loop_
_entity.id
_entity.type
_entity.pdbx_description
1 polymer ?
#
loop_
_entity_poly.entity_id
_entity_poly.type
_entity_poly.pdbx_seq_one_letter_code
_entity_poly.pdbx_strand_id
1 'polypeptide(L)'
;MNGDARGWRMALVPDALINPPEQARTALPDVLGVLEAGGYGVLQLPPKGGHGLLLAVIADQVAEYTHHGYAVVAVGVRGEPGEGLHWRRLAPLLRHRGVALPPRYLVCPEVDAVAEGQRFAAFLAGYDLPAEEQRRWRV
;
A
#
# COMPACT_ATOMS: atom_id res chain seq x y z
N MET A 1 22.64 -16.67 -5.56
CA MET A 1 22.06 -15.41 -5.06
C MET A 1 20.56 -15.61 -5.08
N ASN A 2 19.94 -15.74 -3.91
CA ASN A 2 18.51 -16.01 -3.81
C ASN A 2 17.80 -14.73 -4.27
N GLY A 3 17.23 -14.75 -5.47
CA GLY A 3 16.61 -13.59 -6.10
C GLY A 3 15.56 -13.04 -5.16
N ASP A 4 15.80 -11.83 -4.68
CA ASP A 4 14.86 -11.11 -3.85
C ASP A 4 13.60 -10.86 -4.69
N ALA A 5 12.61 -11.75 -4.53
CA ALA A 5 11.35 -11.71 -5.27
C ALA A 5 10.43 -10.59 -4.80
N ARG A 6 10.91 -9.71 -3.90
CA ARG A 6 10.33 -8.39 -3.63
C ARG A 6 10.33 -7.61 -4.94
N GLY A 7 9.26 -7.84 -5.71
CA GLY A 7 9.01 -7.14 -6.95
C GLY A 7 8.98 -5.65 -6.67
N TRP A 8 9.31 -4.88 -7.68
CA TRP A 8 9.34 -3.42 -7.71
C TRP A 8 7.96 -2.80 -7.42
N ARG A 9 7.42 -3.07 -6.23
CA ARG A 9 6.03 -2.94 -5.83
C ARG A 9 6.00 -2.63 -4.34
N MET A 10 5.40 -1.50 -3.98
CA MET A 10 5.27 -1.04 -2.60
C MET A 10 3.80 -0.72 -2.30
N ALA A 11 3.34 -1.13 -1.13
CA ALA A 11 2.01 -0.79 -0.63
C ALA A 11 2.12 0.14 0.58
N LEU A 12 1.44 1.29 0.51
CA LEU A 12 1.19 2.12 1.67
C LEU A 12 0.04 1.53 2.47
N VAL A 13 0.29 1.18 3.74
CA VAL A 13 -0.67 0.45 4.57
C VAL A 13 -0.86 1.16 5.92
N PRO A 14 -2.10 1.46 6.35
CA PRO A 14 -2.37 2.06 7.64
C PRO A 14 -2.07 1.09 8.78
N ASP A 15 -1.70 1.67 9.93
CA ASP A 15 -1.51 0.93 11.18
C ASP A 15 -2.71 0.02 11.52
N ALA A 16 -3.95 0.45 11.22
CA ALA A 16 -5.16 -0.34 11.49
C ALA A 16 -5.25 -1.67 10.73
N LEU A 17 -4.51 -1.85 9.61
CA LEU A 17 -4.43 -3.12 8.88
C LEU A 17 -3.25 -4.00 9.32
N ILE A 18 -2.21 -3.40 9.92
CA ILE A 18 -1.03 -4.12 10.44
C ILE A 18 -1.27 -4.54 11.88
N ASN A 19 -1.84 -3.65 12.67
CA ASN A 19 -2.15 -3.80 14.09
C ASN A 19 -3.66 -3.58 14.31
N PRO A 20 -4.54 -4.43 13.73
CA PRO A 20 -5.97 -4.28 13.92
C PRO A 20 -6.36 -4.48 15.39
N PRO A 21 -7.33 -3.72 15.91
CA PRO A 21 -7.91 -3.99 17.21
C PRO A 21 -8.52 -5.39 17.21
N GLU A 22 -8.51 -6.06 18.36
CA GLU A 22 -8.89 -7.48 18.49
C GLU A 22 -10.26 -7.80 17.87
N GLN A 23 -11.23 -6.90 18.04
CA GLN A 23 -12.60 -7.00 17.52
C GLN A 23 -12.67 -6.94 15.98
N ALA A 24 -11.71 -6.31 15.31
CA ALA A 24 -11.64 -6.20 13.86
C ALA A 24 -10.77 -7.29 13.21
N ARG A 25 -9.99 -8.03 14.01
CA ARG A 25 -8.99 -8.99 13.50
C ARG A 25 -9.61 -10.11 12.65
N THR A 26 -10.82 -10.56 12.99
CA THR A 26 -11.53 -11.61 12.24
C THR A 26 -12.43 -11.08 11.12
N ALA A 27 -12.67 -9.76 11.09
CA ALA A 27 -13.52 -9.12 10.08
C ALA A 27 -12.72 -8.60 8.88
N LEU A 28 -11.40 -8.48 9.01
CA LEU A 28 -10.51 -8.03 7.95
C LEU A 28 -9.95 -9.22 7.17
N PRO A 29 -9.78 -9.09 5.84
CA PRO A 29 -9.01 -10.06 5.07
C PRO A 29 -7.55 -10.08 5.52
N ASP A 30 -6.84 -11.17 5.21
CA ASP A 30 -5.39 -11.26 5.40
C ASP A 30 -4.65 -10.36 4.39
N VAL A 31 -4.65 -9.06 4.64
CA VAL A 31 -4.05 -8.05 3.75
C VAL A 31 -2.55 -8.29 3.59
N LEU A 32 -1.85 -8.64 4.66
CA LEU A 32 -0.41 -8.84 4.63
C LEU A 32 -0.03 -10.10 3.85
N GLY A 33 -0.75 -11.20 4.06
CA GLY A 33 -0.55 -12.42 3.27
C GLY A 33 -0.84 -12.19 1.78
N VAL A 34 -1.88 -11.43 1.43
CA VAL A 34 -2.19 -11.10 0.02
C VAL A 34 -1.10 -10.21 -0.59
N LEU A 35 -0.57 -9.22 0.14
CA LEU A 35 0.52 -8.36 -0.32
C LEU A 35 1.82 -9.17 -0.52
N GLU A 36 2.16 -10.05 0.41
CA GLU A 36 3.32 -10.93 0.33
C GLU A 36 3.22 -11.88 -0.88
N ALA A 37 2.06 -12.53 -1.06
CA ALA A 37 1.80 -13.40 -2.21
C ALA A 37 1.87 -12.63 -3.53
N GLY A 38 1.45 -11.36 -3.52
CA GLY A 38 1.58 -10.43 -4.64
C GLY A 38 2.99 -9.85 -4.80
N GLY A 39 3.96 -10.22 -3.95
CA GLY A 39 5.33 -9.71 -3.99
C GLY A 39 5.45 -8.20 -3.80
N TYR A 40 4.60 -7.61 -2.96
CA TYR A 40 4.66 -6.21 -2.53
C TYR A 40 5.49 -6.07 -1.25
N GLY A 41 6.35 -5.06 -1.21
CA GLY A 41 6.85 -4.53 0.05
C GLY A 41 5.80 -3.66 0.74
N VAL A 42 5.91 -3.49 2.06
CA VAL A 42 4.97 -2.70 2.86
C VAL A 42 5.65 -1.46 3.41
N LEU A 43 4.99 -0.31 3.27
CA LEU A 43 5.35 0.93 3.95
C LEU A 43 4.19 1.32 4.88
N GLN A 44 4.42 1.16 6.19
CA GLN A 44 3.42 1.46 7.21
C GLN A 44 3.23 2.97 7.36
N LEU A 45 1.98 3.40 7.31
CA LEU A 45 1.56 4.74 7.69
C LEU A 45 1.37 4.83 9.20
N PRO A 46 1.60 6.02 9.80
CA PRO A 46 1.39 6.19 11.23
C PRO A 46 -0.07 5.94 11.63
N PRO A 47 -0.30 5.59 12.90
CA PRO A 47 -1.66 5.55 13.45
C PRO A 47 -2.35 6.92 13.34
N LYS A 48 -3.65 6.96 13.60
CA LYS A 48 -4.42 8.21 13.63
C LYS A 48 -3.80 9.20 14.63
N GLY A 49 -3.56 10.44 14.20
CA GLY A 49 -2.91 11.43 15.07
C GLY A 49 -2.21 12.57 14.33
N GLY A 50 -1.42 13.34 15.06
CA GLY A 50 -0.64 14.49 14.57
C GLY A 50 0.76 14.11 14.10
N HIS A 51 0.89 13.32 13.02
CA HIS A 51 2.18 12.77 12.56
C HIS A 51 2.76 13.49 11.33
N GLY A 52 2.72 14.82 11.30
CA GLY A 52 3.09 15.62 10.10
C GLY A 52 4.50 15.34 9.58
N LEU A 53 5.50 15.30 10.47
CA LEU A 53 6.90 15.03 10.08
C LEU A 53 7.10 13.62 9.52
N LEU A 54 6.48 12.61 10.15
CA LEU A 54 6.58 11.23 9.69
C LEU A 54 5.88 11.05 8.33
N LEU A 55 4.76 11.72 8.09
CA LEU A 55 4.12 11.73 6.77
C LEU A 55 5.00 12.39 5.70
N ALA A 56 5.81 13.39 6.06
CA ALA A 56 6.78 13.98 5.13
C ALA A 56 7.89 13.00 4.76
N VAL A 57 8.47 12.29 5.74
CA VAL A 57 9.47 11.24 5.52
C VAL A 57 8.93 10.12 4.64
N ILE A 58 7.70 9.68 4.90
CA ILE A 58 7.01 8.68 4.08
C ILE A 58 6.82 9.19 2.65
N ALA A 59 6.45 10.46 2.47
CA ALA A 59 6.33 11.05 1.14
C ALA A 59 7.68 11.12 0.40
N ASP A 60 8.79 11.38 1.11
CA ASP A 60 10.15 11.30 0.53
C ASP A 60 10.46 9.87 0.06
N GLN A 61 10.19 8.87 0.89
CA GLN A 61 10.40 7.46 0.53
C GLN A 61 9.55 7.04 -0.68
N VAL A 62 8.28 7.45 -0.74
CA VAL A 62 7.41 7.17 -1.88
C VAL A 62 7.93 7.85 -3.14
N ALA A 63 8.45 9.08 -3.04
CA ALA A 63 9.05 9.77 -4.17
C ALA A 63 10.30 9.04 -4.68
N GLU A 64 11.14 8.54 -3.77
CA GLU A 64 12.30 7.73 -4.12
C GLU A 64 11.89 6.42 -4.80
N TYR A 65 10.93 5.68 -4.26
CA TYR A 65 10.43 4.46 -4.91
C TYR A 65 9.86 4.74 -6.30
N THR A 66 9.06 5.80 -6.44
CA THR A 66 8.48 6.18 -7.73
C THR A 66 9.57 6.59 -8.72
N HIS A 67 10.59 7.33 -8.26
CA HIS A 67 11.74 7.72 -9.08
C HIS A 67 12.52 6.50 -9.61
N HIS A 68 12.63 5.45 -8.80
CA HIS A 68 13.26 4.18 -9.19
C HIS A 68 12.30 3.22 -9.93
N GLY A 69 11.11 3.67 -10.32
CA GLY A 69 10.18 2.90 -11.14
C GLY A 69 9.33 1.88 -10.38
N TYR A 70 9.29 1.92 -9.05
CA TYR A 70 8.42 1.03 -8.29
C TYR A 70 6.95 1.37 -8.52
N ALA A 71 6.11 0.35 -8.68
CA ALA A 71 4.67 0.51 -8.61
C ALA A 71 4.27 0.73 -7.13
N VAL A 72 3.72 1.90 -6.83
CA VAL A 72 3.24 2.22 -5.47
C VAL A 72 1.72 2.19 -5.47
N VAL A 73 1.13 1.46 -4.54
CA VAL A 73 -0.33 1.43 -4.29
C VAL A 73 -0.63 1.90 -2.87
N ALA A 74 -1.84 2.40 -2.62
CA ALA A 74 -2.32 2.73 -1.28
C ALA A 74 -3.49 1.81 -0.89
N VAL A 75 -3.41 1.19 0.29
CA VAL A 75 -4.44 0.27 0.79
C VAL A 75 -5.05 0.90 2.03
N GLY A 76 -6.26 1.44 1.94
CA GLY A 76 -6.98 2.03 3.06
C GLY A 76 -8.06 1.12 3.61
N VAL A 77 -8.73 1.58 4.66
CA VAL A 77 -9.89 0.91 5.27
C VAL A 77 -11.10 1.82 5.15
N ARG A 78 -12.20 1.29 4.62
CA ARG A 78 -13.47 2.02 4.56
C ARG A 78 -14.01 2.22 5.98
N GLY A 79 -14.55 3.41 6.25
CA GLY A 79 -15.09 3.78 7.57
C GLY A 79 -14.07 4.36 8.54
N GLU A 80 -12.76 4.14 8.33
CA GLU A 80 -11.72 4.78 9.13
C GLU A 80 -11.59 6.29 8.81
N PRO A 81 -11.28 7.15 9.80
CA PRO A 81 -10.98 8.55 9.55
C PRO A 81 -9.86 8.74 8.53
N GLY A 82 -10.16 9.45 7.43
CA GLY A 82 -9.20 9.60 6.33
C GLY A 82 -8.79 8.26 5.69
N GLU A 83 -9.63 7.23 5.82
CA GLU A 83 -9.45 5.86 5.34
C GLU A 83 -8.21 5.16 5.93
N GLY A 84 -7.69 5.68 7.05
CA GLY A 84 -6.39 5.30 7.62
C GLY A 84 -5.17 5.85 6.86
N LEU A 85 -5.37 6.39 5.65
CA LEU A 85 -4.29 6.82 4.76
C LEU A 85 -3.81 8.25 4.99
N HIS A 86 -4.45 9.00 5.89
CA HIS A 86 -4.15 10.43 6.14
C HIS A 86 -4.17 11.27 4.87
N TRP A 87 -5.02 10.92 3.89
CA TRP A 87 -4.90 11.41 2.51
C TRP A 87 -4.91 12.94 2.36
N ARG A 88 -5.72 13.62 3.18
CA ARG A 88 -5.76 15.10 3.24
C ARG A 88 -4.39 15.73 3.49
N ARG A 89 -3.50 15.04 4.21
CA ARG A 89 -2.14 15.49 4.54
C ARG A 89 -1.09 14.87 3.63
N LEU A 90 -1.23 13.57 3.29
CA LEU A 90 -0.24 12.87 2.47
C LEU A 90 -0.28 13.30 1.01
N ALA A 91 -1.46 13.50 0.42
CA ALA A 91 -1.58 13.84 -1.00
C ALA A 91 -0.88 15.16 -1.39
N PRO A 92 -0.98 16.26 -0.62
CA PRO A 92 -0.19 17.47 -0.87
C PRO A 92 1.33 17.22 -0.82
N LEU A 93 1.80 16.40 0.12
CA LEU A 93 3.23 16.10 0.28
C LEU A 93 3.78 15.31 -0.91
N LEU A 94 3.00 14.35 -1.42
CA LEU A 94 3.34 13.59 -2.63
C LEU A 94 3.39 14.49 -3.87
N ARG A 95 2.36 15.33 -4.06
CA ARG A 95 2.30 16.26 -5.19
C ARG A 95 3.45 17.26 -5.18
N HIS A 96 3.83 17.76 -4.01
CA HIS A 96 4.97 18.68 -3.87
C HIS A 96 6.29 18.05 -4.33
N ARG A 97 6.40 16.71 -4.26
CA ARG A 97 7.55 15.93 -4.72
C ARG A 97 7.42 15.45 -6.17
N GLY A 98 6.41 15.92 -6.90
CA GLY A 98 6.14 15.50 -8.28
C GLY A 98 5.60 14.07 -8.41
N VAL A 99 5.13 13.47 -7.30
CA VAL A 99 4.61 12.10 -7.30
C VAL A 99 3.13 12.11 -7.66
N ALA A 100 2.76 11.37 -8.71
CA ALA A 100 1.38 11.07 -9.00
C ALA A 100 0.77 10.28 -7.83
N LEU A 101 -0.49 10.58 -7.49
CA LEU A 101 -1.12 9.91 -6.37
C LEU A 101 -1.26 8.40 -6.64
N PRO A 102 -0.77 7.53 -5.73
CA PRO A 102 -0.89 6.10 -5.88
C PRO A 102 -2.35 5.67 -6.10
N PRO A 103 -2.60 4.71 -7.01
CA PRO A 103 -3.88 4.01 -7.08
C PRO A 103 -4.24 3.43 -5.72
N ARG A 104 -5.53 3.47 -5.39
CA ARG A 104 -6.02 3.21 -4.05
C ARG A 104 -7.06 2.10 -4.03
N TYR A 105 -6.87 1.15 -3.13
CA TYR A 105 -7.87 0.15 -2.75
C TYR A 105 -8.38 0.45 -1.33
N LEU A 106 -9.67 0.29 -1.10
CA LEU A 106 -10.27 0.45 0.23
C LEU A 106 -10.87 -0.88 0.66
N VAL A 107 -10.24 -1.49 1.66
CA VAL A 107 -10.74 -2.70 2.30
C VAL A 107 -12.09 -2.40 2.93
N CYS A 108 -13.09 -3.22 2.63
CA CYS A 108 -14.45 -3.09 3.13
C CYS A 108 -14.71 -4.14 4.23
N PRO A 109 -14.73 -3.76 5.52
CA PRO A 109 -14.93 -4.72 6.61
C PRO A 109 -16.32 -5.37 6.62
N GLU A 110 -17.32 -4.79 5.93
CA GLU A 110 -18.67 -5.36 5.86
C GLU A 110 -18.81 -6.50 4.83
N VAL A 111 -17.78 -6.70 4.00
CA VAL A 111 -17.75 -7.76 2.99
C VAL A 111 -17.11 -9.01 3.61
N ASP A 112 -17.55 -10.19 3.18
CA ASP A 112 -16.89 -11.44 3.53
C ASP A 112 -15.37 -11.37 3.26
N ALA A 113 -14.57 -11.76 4.26
CA ALA A 113 -13.12 -11.59 4.21
C ALA A 113 -12.46 -12.36 3.06
N VAL A 114 -13.00 -13.52 2.66
CA VAL A 114 -12.44 -14.28 1.53
C VAL A 114 -12.74 -13.57 0.22
N ALA A 115 -13.99 -13.13 0.03
CA ALA A 115 -14.39 -12.37 -1.16
C ALA A 115 -13.63 -11.04 -1.27
N GLU A 116 -13.44 -10.33 -0.16
CA GLU A 116 -12.68 -9.08 -0.12
C GLU A 116 -11.19 -9.31 -0.41
N GLY A 117 -10.60 -10.39 0.11
CA GLY A 117 -9.24 -10.80 -0.21
C GLY A 117 -9.03 -11.08 -1.70
N GLN A 118 -9.98 -11.76 -2.36
CA GLN A 118 -9.92 -12.02 -3.81
C GLN A 118 -10.00 -10.73 -4.63
N ARG A 119 -10.89 -9.80 -4.27
CA ARG A 119 -11.01 -8.50 -4.93
C ARG A 119 -9.74 -7.66 -4.75
N PHE A 120 -9.16 -7.70 -3.55
CA PHE A 120 -7.91 -7.03 -3.27
C PHE A 120 -6.76 -7.60 -4.10
N ALA A 121 -6.62 -8.93 -4.16
CA ALA A 121 -5.62 -9.58 -5.02
C ALA A 121 -5.80 -9.23 -6.50
N ALA A 122 -7.04 -9.20 -7.00
CA ALA A 122 -7.33 -8.81 -8.38
C ALA A 122 -6.95 -7.34 -8.67
N PHE A 123 -7.17 -6.43 -7.71
CA PHE A 123 -6.70 -5.04 -7.82
C PHE A 123 -5.17 -4.98 -7.92
N LEU A 124 -4.45 -5.69 -7.04
CA LEU A 124 -2.98 -5.68 -7.02
C LEU A 124 -2.38 -6.24 -8.32
N ALA A 125 -2.97 -7.29 -8.89
CA ALA A 125 -2.53 -7.88 -10.15
C ALA A 125 -2.57 -6.89 -11.34
N GLY A 126 -3.34 -5.81 -11.24
CA GLY A 126 -3.39 -4.75 -12.24
C GLY A 126 -2.18 -3.81 -12.25
N TYR A 127 -1.30 -3.87 -11.25
CA TYR A 127 -0.16 -2.95 -11.08
C TYR A 127 1.19 -3.64 -11.19
N ASP A 128 1.28 -4.65 -12.05
CA ASP A 128 2.56 -5.20 -12.46
C ASP A 128 3.35 -4.17 -13.28
N LEU A 129 4.68 -4.20 -13.11
CA LEU A 129 5.58 -3.46 -14.00
C LEU A 129 5.31 -3.86 -15.47
N PRO A 130 5.47 -2.96 -16.45
CA PRO A 130 5.52 -3.34 -17.85
C PRO A 130 6.54 -4.46 -18.06
N ALA A 131 6.19 -5.48 -18.85
CA ALA A 131 7.02 -6.69 -19.02
C ALA A 131 8.43 -6.41 -19.56
N GLU A 132 8.68 -5.25 -20.16
CA GLU A 132 10.00 -4.80 -20.62
C GLU A 132 10.90 -4.34 -19.47
N GLU A 133 10.36 -3.58 -18.51
CA GLU A 133 11.04 -3.17 -17.27
C GLU A 133 11.35 -4.41 -16.42
N GLN A 134 10.41 -5.35 -16.29
CA GLN A 134 10.65 -6.61 -15.57
C GLN A 134 11.81 -7.44 -16.15
N ARG A 135 12.01 -7.39 -17.48
CA ARG A 135 13.07 -8.14 -18.18
C ARG A 135 14.44 -7.47 -18.06
N ARG A 136 14.50 -6.14 -17.98
CA ARG A 136 15.74 -5.37 -17.92
C ARG A 136 16.55 -5.63 -16.64
N TRP A 137 15.89 -6.01 -15.55
CA TRP A 137 16.49 -6.15 -14.23
C TRP A 137 16.51 -7.59 -13.69
N ARG A 138 16.07 -8.57 -14.50
CA ARG A 138 16.18 -10.01 -14.21
C ARG A 138 17.47 -10.64 -14.75
N VAL A 139 18.44 -9.83 -15.19
CA VAL A 139 19.74 -10.27 -15.76
C VAL A 139 20.83 -10.22 -14.70
#